data_AF-A0A7Y5V4P2-F1
#
_entry.id   AF-A0A7Y5V4P2-F1
#
_cell.length_a   1.000
_cell.length_b   1.000
_cell.length_c   1.000
_cell.angle_alpha   90.00
_cell.angle_beta   90.00
_cell.angle_gamma   90.00
#
_symmetry.space_group_name_H-M   'P 1'
#
loop_
_entity.id
_entity.type
_entity.pdbx_description
1 polymer ?
#
loop_
_entity_poly.entity_id
_entity_poly.type
_entity_poly.pdbx_seq_one_letter_code
_entity_poly.pdbx_strand_id
1 'polypeptide(L)'
;MTNLQVGQTVPDFKLDTYLPTKKDFGDFSLAANMAAGKWTVLVFYPADFTFVCATEFSSLAELYPQFQKLGAEVVTVSTDTKFTHLAWQEHEGELKGVTYPMGADPTARVSKLFGVYLEDAGVDLRDVDVERIRAAYRDGATVLVPCHRSHLDYVLISSQLFERDVMIPHVVAGENLSFFPLGPLLRRVGAVFIKRSFSGDRVFPAVFSAYLRQLIRDEFPLEFFIEGGRSRTGKLLPPKLGVLSMVMDAAAEARADRRVTLLPVAISYEQIAEEGAYARELDGGRKQAEDLGQVVKAGKVVTKRYGRVFMRVGQPILAGEVLGGLPRPWAELGRE
;
A
#
# COMPACT_ATOMS: atom_id res chain seq x y z
N MET A 1 17.57 8.91 -19.28
CA MET A 1 17.14 8.42 -20.62
C MET A 1 15.81 9.05 -20.94
N THR A 2 15.52 9.37 -22.21
CA THR A 2 14.24 9.99 -22.60
C THR A 2 13.15 8.92 -22.66
N ASN A 3 12.06 9.08 -21.90
CA ASN A 3 10.94 8.13 -21.86
C ASN A 3 10.25 8.00 -23.22
N LEU A 4 9.78 6.80 -23.57
CA LEU A 4 8.99 6.55 -24.79
C LEU A 4 7.72 7.41 -24.82
N GLN A 5 7.42 7.96 -26.00
CA GLN A 5 6.20 8.71 -26.27
C GLN A 5 5.35 8.03 -27.35
N VAL A 6 4.05 8.28 -27.33
CA VAL A 6 3.12 7.79 -28.36
C VAL A 6 3.58 8.27 -29.73
N GLY A 7 3.60 7.36 -30.71
CA GLY A 7 4.07 7.62 -32.07
C GLY A 7 5.55 7.29 -32.29
N GLN A 8 6.31 6.99 -31.23
CA GLN A 8 7.68 6.49 -31.35
C GLN A 8 7.70 4.97 -31.53
N THR A 9 8.70 4.48 -32.25
CA THR A 9 8.98 3.04 -32.33
C THR A 9 9.57 2.56 -31.01
N VAL A 10 8.96 1.51 -30.44
CA VAL A 10 9.47 0.86 -29.23
C VAL A 10 10.75 0.09 -29.58
N PRO A 11 11.90 0.37 -28.94
CA PRO A 11 13.11 -0.44 -29.09
C PRO A 11 12.86 -1.89 -28.71
N ASP A 12 13.53 -2.82 -29.40
CA ASP A 12 13.41 -4.24 -29.05
C ASP A 12 13.88 -4.51 -27.61
N PHE A 13 13.17 -5.40 -26.94
CA PHE A 13 13.51 -5.87 -25.62
C PHE A 13 13.13 -7.35 -25.47
N LYS A 14 13.79 -7.98 -24.49
CA LYS A 14 13.48 -9.34 -24.05
C LYS A 14 13.24 -9.35 -22.55
N LEU A 15 12.27 -10.14 -22.13
CA LEU A 15 11.95 -10.41 -20.74
C LEU A 15 12.02 -11.92 -20.51
N ASP A 16 12.67 -12.30 -19.42
CA ASP A 16 12.50 -13.61 -18.84
C ASP A 16 11.05 -13.73 -18.33
N THR A 17 10.41 -14.88 -18.49
CA THR A 17 9.01 -15.06 -18.11
C THR A 17 8.80 -16.31 -17.27
N TYR A 18 7.79 -16.27 -16.41
CA TYR A 18 7.11 -17.47 -15.93
C TYR A 18 5.86 -17.71 -16.79
N LEU A 19 5.63 -18.97 -17.18
CA LEU A 19 4.49 -19.40 -17.99
C LEU A 19 3.55 -20.29 -17.15
N PRO A 20 2.48 -19.71 -16.55
CA PRO A 20 1.58 -20.45 -15.66
C PRO A 20 0.95 -21.70 -16.30
N THR A 21 0.69 -21.67 -17.61
CA THR A 21 0.11 -22.80 -18.35
C THR A 21 1.04 -24.01 -18.44
N LYS A 22 2.36 -23.77 -18.46
CA LYS A 22 3.38 -24.82 -18.56
C LYS A 22 4.00 -25.14 -17.21
N LYS A 23 3.79 -24.29 -16.20
CA LYS A 23 4.52 -24.30 -14.93
C LYS A 23 6.03 -24.33 -15.14
N ASP A 24 6.49 -23.56 -16.11
CA ASP A 24 7.89 -23.52 -16.53
C ASP A 24 8.29 -22.09 -16.88
N PHE A 25 9.59 -21.87 -17.03
CA PHE A 25 10.15 -20.59 -17.45
C PHE A 25 10.23 -20.49 -18.97
N GLY A 26 10.15 -19.27 -19.47
CA GLY A 26 10.33 -18.97 -20.89
C GLY A 26 10.90 -17.58 -21.08
N ASP A 27 10.81 -17.08 -22.30
CA ASP A 27 11.17 -15.71 -22.65
C ASP A 27 10.10 -15.07 -23.53
N PHE A 28 9.97 -13.76 -23.40
CA PHE A 28 9.19 -12.93 -24.30
C PHE A 28 10.12 -11.98 -25.05
N SER A 29 10.00 -11.93 -26.37
CA SER A 29 10.73 -11.01 -27.24
C SER A 29 9.76 -10.16 -28.05
N LEU A 30 9.89 -8.83 -27.94
CA LEU A 30 9.04 -7.91 -28.69
C LEU A 30 9.21 -8.11 -30.21
N ALA A 31 10.45 -8.19 -30.70
CA ALA A 31 10.72 -8.43 -32.11
C ALA A 31 10.10 -9.73 -32.64
N ALA A 32 10.17 -10.82 -31.86
CA ALA A 32 9.56 -12.09 -32.25
C ALA A 32 8.03 -12.00 -32.31
N ASN A 33 7.40 -11.33 -31.32
CA ASN A 33 5.96 -11.14 -31.31
C ASN A 33 5.46 -10.26 -32.47
N MET A 34 6.21 -9.19 -32.78
CA MET A 34 5.93 -8.31 -33.93
C MET A 34 6.12 -9.03 -35.26
N ALA A 35 7.17 -9.86 -35.41
CA ALA A 35 7.40 -10.67 -36.61
C ALA A 35 6.28 -11.70 -36.84
N ALA A 36 5.66 -12.17 -35.75
CA ALA A 36 4.46 -13.02 -35.81
C ALA A 36 3.17 -12.24 -36.13
N GLY A 37 3.25 -10.92 -36.37
CA GLY A 37 2.10 -10.07 -36.69
C GLY A 37 1.15 -9.83 -35.53
N LYS A 38 1.57 -10.11 -34.29
CA LYS A 38 0.75 -9.95 -33.09
C LYS A 38 0.93 -8.57 -32.45
N TRP A 39 -0.16 -8.03 -31.92
CA TRP A 39 -0.11 -6.91 -30.99
C TRP A 39 0.50 -7.34 -29.65
N THR A 40 1.17 -6.41 -28.96
CA THR A 40 1.70 -6.64 -27.61
C THR A 40 0.98 -5.73 -26.63
N VAL A 41 0.43 -6.32 -25.56
CA VAL A 41 -0.17 -5.60 -24.44
C VAL A 41 0.69 -5.85 -23.21
N LEU A 42 1.43 -4.82 -22.77
CA LEU A 42 2.21 -4.87 -21.55
C LEU A 42 1.38 -4.32 -20.39
N VAL A 43 1.30 -5.07 -19.30
CA VAL A 43 0.59 -4.66 -18.09
C VAL A 43 1.59 -4.58 -16.95
N PHE A 44 2.01 -3.36 -16.61
CA PHE A 44 2.98 -3.14 -15.54
C PHE A 44 2.31 -3.12 -14.18
N TYR A 45 2.93 -3.76 -13.19
CA TYR A 45 2.45 -3.76 -11.82
C TYR A 45 3.61 -3.63 -10.81
N PRO A 46 3.37 -3.00 -9.64
CA PRO A 46 4.40 -2.68 -8.64
C PRO A 46 5.29 -3.84 -8.20
N ALA A 47 4.72 -4.92 -7.64
CA ALA A 47 5.46 -6.08 -7.18
C ALA A 47 4.53 -7.29 -6.90
N ASP A 48 5.08 -8.48 -7.01
CA ASP A 48 4.46 -9.73 -6.56
C ASP A 48 4.20 -9.71 -5.05
N PHE A 49 3.21 -10.48 -4.58
CA PHE A 49 2.82 -10.54 -3.16
C PHE A 49 2.44 -9.19 -2.52
N THR A 50 2.21 -8.16 -3.34
CA THR A 50 1.67 -6.87 -2.89
C THR A 50 0.19 -6.75 -3.25
N PHE A 51 -0.46 -5.67 -2.81
CA PHE A 51 -1.90 -5.43 -3.01
C PHE A 51 -2.27 -5.04 -4.45
N VAL A 52 -1.40 -5.32 -5.43
CA VAL A 52 -1.81 -5.36 -6.83
C VAL A 52 -3.01 -6.28 -6.89
N CYS A 53 -4.15 -5.70 -7.22
CA CYS A 53 -5.42 -6.33 -6.93
C CYS A 53 -5.42 -7.65 -7.69
N ALA A 54 -5.42 -8.78 -6.99
CA ALA A 54 -5.51 -10.08 -7.65
C ALA A 54 -6.82 -10.20 -8.47
N THR A 55 -7.78 -9.30 -8.21
CA THR A 55 -8.94 -8.99 -9.08
C THR A 55 -8.57 -8.41 -10.45
N GLU A 56 -7.54 -7.56 -10.59
CA GLU A 56 -7.05 -7.06 -11.88
C GLU A 56 -6.41 -8.19 -12.70
N PHE A 57 -5.65 -9.07 -12.04
CA PHE A 57 -5.05 -10.24 -12.69
C PHE A 57 -6.09 -11.27 -13.11
N SER A 58 -7.09 -11.51 -12.25
CA SER A 58 -8.24 -12.37 -12.55
C SER A 58 -9.09 -11.80 -13.69
N SER A 59 -9.42 -10.50 -13.66
CA SER A 59 -10.16 -9.82 -14.74
C SER A 59 -9.39 -9.86 -16.06
N LEU A 60 -8.07 -9.63 -16.01
CA LEU A 60 -7.21 -9.75 -17.18
C LEU A 60 -7.19 -11.19 -17.71
N ALA A 61 -7.21 -12.19 -16.83
CA ALA A 61 -7.24 -13.59 -17.21
C ALA A 61 -8.56 -13.98 -17.88
N GLU A 62 -9.69 -13.46 -17.42
CA GLU A 62 -10.99 -13.61 -18.06
C GLU A 62 -11.03 -12.97 -19.46
N LEU A 63 -10.35 -11.83 -19.65
CA LEU A 63 -10.28 -11.13 -20.92
C LEU A 63 -9.19 -11.66 -21.87
N TYR A 64 -8.20 -12.38 -21.36
CA TYR A 64 -7.05 -12.85 -22.13
C TYR A 64 -7.42 -13.65 -23.40
N PRO A 65 -8.42 -14.56 -23.38
CA PRO A 65 -8.89 -15.22 -24.61
C PRO A 65 -9.42 -14.24 -25.67
N GLN A 66 -9.97 -13.09 -25.26
CA GLN A 66 -10.44 -12.06 -26.20
C GLN A 66 -9.27 -11.31 -26.84
N PHE A 67 -8.25 -10.97 -26.06
CA PHE A 67 -7.01 -10.39 -26.59
C PHE A 67 -6.36 -11.32 -27.61
N GLN A 68 -6.28 -12.63 -27.31
CA GLN A 68 -5.75 -13.62 -28.24
C GLN A 68 -6.55 -13.69 -29.56
N LYS A 69 -7.89 -13.62 -29.49
CA LYS A 69 -8.76 -13.57 -30.69
C LYS A 69 -8.54 -12.31 -31.53
N LEU A 70 -8.16 -11.20 -30.91
CA LEU A 70 -7.81 -9.95 -31.58
C LEU A 70 -6.35 -9.93 -32.10
N GLY A 71 -5.63 -11.04 -31.97
CA GLY A 71 -4.23 -11.15 -32.38
C GLY A 71 -3.27 -10.41 -31.43
N ALA A 72 -3.66 -10.19 -30.18
CA ALA A 72 -2.83 -9.56 -29.16
C ALA A 72 -2.30 -10.58 -28.15
N GLU A 73 -1.03 -10.42 -27.77
CA GLU A 73 -0.36 -11.16 -26.71
C GLU A 73 -0.26 -10.27 -25.47
N VAL A 74 -0.69 -10.78 -24.32
CA VAL A 74 -0.68 -10.05 -23.04
C VAL A 74 0.51 -10.53 -22.23
N VAL A 75 1.32 -9.60 -21.72
CA VAL A 75 2.43 -9.92 -20.82
C VAL A 75 2.35 -8.98 -19.62
N THR A 76 2.23 -9.53 -18.41
CA THR A 76 2.37 -8.72 -17.19
C THR A 76 3.84 -8.48 -16.91
N VAL A 77 4.20 -7.34 -16.32
CA VAL A 77 5.60 -6.97 -16.05
C VAL A 77 5.73 -6.35 -14.67
N SER A 78 6.62 -6.90 -13.83
CA SER A 78 7.10 -6.23 -12.61
C SER A 78 8.63 -6.29 -12.52
N THR A 79 9.18 -5.65 -11.48
CA THR A 79 10.61 -5.70 -11.18
C THR A 79 11.03 -6.96 -10.41
N ASP A 80 10.11 -7.89 -10.20
CA ASP A 80 10.40 -9.16 -9.56
C ASP A 80 11.11 -10.13 -10.51
N THR A 81 11.54 -11.26 -9.96
CA THR A 81 12.15 -12.34 -10.74
C THR A 81 11.09 -13.34 -11.19
N LYS A 82 11.37 -14.09 -12.27
CA LYS A 82 10.51 -15.20 -12.71
C LYS A 82 10.27 -16.27 -11.62
N PHE A 83 11.22 -16.42 -10.70
CA PHE A 83 11.07 -17.32 -9.55
C PHE A 83 10.06 -16.78 -8.53
N THR A 84 10.03 -15.46 -8.33
CA THR A 84 9.03 -14.79 -7.52
C THR A 84 7.64 -14.96 -8.13
N HIS A 85 7.51 -14.82 -9.46
CA HIS A 85 6.23 -15.04 -10.16
C HIS A 85 5.70 -16.45 -9.99
N LEU A 86 6.57 -17.47 -10.09
CA LEU A 86 6.23 -18.87 -9.82
C LEU A 86 5.69 -19.02 -8.39
N ALA A 87 6.44 -18.54 -7.40
CA ALA A 87 6.02 -18.63 -6.00
C ALA A 87 4.70 -17.89 -5.76
N TRP A 88 4.50 -16.72 -6.38
CA TRP A 88 3.27 -15.95 -6.25
C TRP A 88 2.07 -16.67 -6.86
N GLN A 89 2.24 -17.24 -8.05
CA GLN A 89 1.18 -18.00 -8.72
C GLN A 89 0.81 -19.29 -7.95
N GLU A 90 1.77 -19.94 -7.29
CA GLU A 90 1.52 -21.14 -6.47
C GLU A 90 0.80 -20.83 -5.16
N HIS A 91 1.09 -19.67 -4.55
CA HIS A 91 0.59 -19.30 -3.23
C HIS A 91 -0.66 -18.41 -3.25
N GLU A 92 -0.91 -17.63 -4.32
CA GLU A 92 -2.06 -16.72 -4.42
C GLU A 92 -3.25 -17.39 -5.12
N GLY A 93 -4.29 -17.69 -4.34
CA GLY A 93 -5.45 -18.45 -4.84
C GLY A 93 -6.20 -17.79 -5.99
N GLU A 94 -6.17 -16.47 -6.05
CA GLU A 94 -6.81 -15.66 -7.10
C GLU A 94 -6.05 -15.70 -8.44
N LEU A 95 -4.78 -16.13 -8.44
CA LEU A 95 -3.98 -16.27 -9.67
C LEU A 95 -4.13 -17.62 -10.37
N LYS A 96 -4.96 -18.53 -9.84
CA LYS A 96 -5.19 -19.86 -10.45
C LYS A 96 -5.75 -19.77 -11.87
N GLY A 97 -6.47 -18.71 -12.22
CA GLY A 97 -7.02 -18.48 -13.56
C GLY A 97 -6.03 -17.84 -14.53
N VAL A 98 -4.88 -17.35 -14.04
CA VAL A 98 -3.90 -16.63 -14.86
C VAL A 98 -3.15 -17.61 -15.77
N THR A 99 -3.16 -17.31 -17.06
CA THR A 99 -2.60 -18.18 -18.11
C THR A 99 -1.69 -17.43 -19.09
N TYR A 100 -1.62 -16.11 -19.00
CA TYR A 100 -0.70 -15.28 -19.79
C TYR A 100 0.74 -15.31 -19.21
N PRO A 101 1.76 -15.03 -20.03
CA PRO A 101 3.14 -14.86 -19.57
C PRO A 101 3.30 -13.75 -18.52
N MET A 102 4.08 -14.04 -17.48
CA MET A 102 4.48 -13.07 -16.45
C MET A 102 5.96 -12.73 -16.62
N GLY A 103 6.24 -11.51 -17.06
CA GLY A 103 7.58 -11.02 -17.41
C GLY A 103 8.33 -10.37 -16.24
N ALA A 104 9.57 -10.80 -16.07
CA ALA A 104 10.48 -10.34 -15.04
C ALA A 104 11.42 -9.24 -15.57
N ASP A 105 11.38 -8.06 -14.97
CA ASP A 105 12.25 -6.92 -15.26
C ASP A 105 13.09 -6.49 -14.03
N PRO A 106 13.94 -7.37 -13.46
CA PRO A 106 14.71 -7.08 -12.25
C PRO A 106 15.71 -5.93 -12.42
N THR A 107 16.07 -5.60 -13.67
CA THR A 107 16.95 -4.46 -13.98
C THR A 107 16.19 -3.14 -14.15
N ALA A 108 14.86 -3.18 -14.07
CA ALA A 108 13.95 -2.06 -14.36
C ALA A 108 14.14 -1.45 -15.76
N ARG A 109 14.81 -2.15 -16.69
CA ARG A 109 15.18 -1.58 -17.99
C ARG A 109 13.96 -1.36 -18.85
N VAL A 110 13.04 -2.32 -18.89
CA VAL A 110 11.80 -2.21 -19.66
C VAL A 110 10.86 -1.21 -18.99
N SER A 111 10.74 -1.26 -17.67
CA SER A 111 9.91 -0.36 -16.88
C SER A 111 10.37 1.11 -17.02
N LYS A 112 11.69 1.37 -17.03
CA LYS A 112 12.27 2.70 -17.31
C LYS A 112 12.05 3.13 -18.76
N LEU A 113 12.18 2.21 -19.72
CA LEU A 113 11.95 2.48 -21.14
C LEU A 113 10.54 3.02 -21.39
N PHE A 114 9.53 2.43 -20.74
CA PHE A 114 8.14 2.88 -20.80
C PHE A 114 7.80 4.04 -19.84
N GLY A 115 8.77 4.51 -19.05
CA GLY A 115 8.58 5.61 -18.11
C GLY A 115 7.61 5.30 -16.97
N VAL A 116 7.39 4.01 -16.67
CA VAL A 116 6.52 3.51 -15.60
C VAL A 116 7.30 3.09 -14.36
N TYR A 117 8.62 2.94 -14.49
CA TYR A 117 9.49 2.75 -13.34
C TYR A 117 9.57 4.03 -12.52
N LEU A 118 9.18 3.93 -11.26
CA LEU A 118 9.28 5.03 -10.33
C LEU A 118 10.66 4.99 -9.68
N GLU A 119 11.63 5.74 -10.24
CA GLU A 119 13.02 5.79 -9.73
C GLU A 119 13.09 6.21 -8.25
N ASP A 120 12.17 7.08 -7.83
CA ASP A 120 11.97 7.54 -6.45
C ASP A 120 10.47 7.48 -6.06
N ALA A 121 9.75 6.41 -6.41
CA ALA A 121 8.32 6.22 -6.08
C ALA A 121 7.34 7.39 -6.41
N GLY A 122 7.77 8.44 -7.14
CA GLY A 122 7.01 9.69 -7.27
C GLY A 122 6.74 10.43 -5.95
N VAL A 123 7.48 10.11 -4.88
CA VAL A 123 7.24 10.65 -3.53
C VAL A 123 8.18 11.81 -3.24
N ASP A 124 7.64 13.01 -3.11
CA ASP A 124 8.33 14.12 -2.46
C ASP A 124 8.28 13.90 -0.94
N LEU A 125 9.32 13.25 -0.44
CA LEU A 125 9.67 13.18 0.98
C LEU A 125 11.00 13.90 1.20
N ARG A 126 11.00 14.92 2.06
CA ARG A 126 12.19 15.74 2.33
C ARG A 126 13.10 15.04 3.35
N ASP A 127 14.41 15.21 3.22
CA ASP A 127 15.38 14.67 4.18
C ASP A 127 15.13 15.16 5.62
N VAL A 128 14.68 16.41 5.78
CA VAL A 128 14.30 16.96 7.09
C VAL A 128 13.13 16.20 7.73
N ASP A 129 12.22 15.65 6.93
CA ASP A 129 11.09 14.88 7.41
C ASP A 129 11.53 13.46 7.81
N VAL A 130 12.45 12.86 7.04
CA VAL A 130 13.08 11.58 7.38
C VAL A 130 13.90 11.70 8.67
N GLU A 131 14.71 12.75 8.79
CA GLU A 131 15.53 12.98 9.98
C GLU A 131 14.67 13.22 11.22
N ARG A 132 13.47 13.81 11.06
CA ARG A 132 12.52 13.94 12.15
C ARG A 132 12.01 12.58 12.64
N ILE A 133 11.75 11.64 11.73
CA ILE A 133 11.39 10.26 12.10
C ILE A 133 12.55 9.59 12.83
N ARG A 134 13.78 9.69 12.29
CA ARG A 134 14.97 9.13 12.93
C ARG A 134 15.24 9.71 14.31
N ALA A 135 15.07 11.02 14.48
CA ALA A 135 15.20 11.68 15.76
C ALA A 135 14.18 11.16 16.77
N ALA A 136 12.91 11.03 16.38
CA ALA A 136 11.86 10.48 17.24
C ALA A 136 12.19 9.03 17.66
N TYR A 137 12.69 8.20 16.74
CA TYR A 137 13.07 6.82 17.02
C TYR A 137 14.26 6.71 18.00
N ARG A 138 15.17 7.69 18.00
CA ARG A 138 16.29 7.74 18.97
C ARG A 138 15.85 8.16 20.37
N ASP A 139 14.79 8.96 20.47
CA ASP A 139 14.30 9.52 21.73
C ASP A 139 13.37 8.56 22.50
N GLY A 140 12.84 7.53 21.84
CA GLY A 140 12.03 6.49 22.48
C GLY A 140 10.95 5.91 21.56
N ALA A 141 9.83 5.50 22.16
CA ALA A 141 8.73 4.88 21.45
C ALA A 141 8.03 5.88 20.52
N THR A 142 8.03 5.59 19.23
CA THR A 142 7.43 6.47 18.22
C THR A 142 6.19 5.85 17.61
N VAL A 143 5.14 6.67 17.51
CA VAL A 143 3.88 6.29 16.87
C VAL A 143 3.64 7.23 15.70
N LEU A 144 3.77 6.71 14.48
CA LEU A 144 3.42 7.39 13.25
C LEU A 144 1.89 7.46 13.14
N VAL A 145 1.38 8.67 12.94
CA VAL A 145 -0.06 8.96 12.87
C VAL A 145 -0.39 9.55 11.49
N PRO A 146 -0.38 8.73 10.43
CA PRO A 146 -0.73 9.19 9.09
C PRO A 146 -2.23 9.50 8.93
N CYS A 147 -2.53 10.47 8.06
CA CYS A 147 -3.84 10.54 7.41
C CYS A 147 -3.99 9.39 6.40
N HIS A 148 -5.22 8.99 6.09
CA HIS A 148 -5.47 7.88 5.17
C HIS A 148 -6.14 8.37 3.89
N ARG A 149 -5.43 8.36 2.77
CA ARG A 149 -5.89 8.82 1.46
C ARG A 149 -6.01 7.68 0.46
N SER A 150 -5.14 6.68 0.53
CA SER A 150 -5.07 5.57 -0.42
C SER A 150 -4.83 4.24 0.27
N HIS A 151 -5.27 3.15 -0.35
CA HIS A 151 -4.83 1.81 0.07
C HIS A 151 -3.33 1.58 -0.14
N LEU A 152 -2.62 2.47 -0.83
CA LEU A 152 -1.17 2.38 -0.97
C LEU A 152 -0.39 3.09 0.15
N ASP A 153 -1.04 3.85 1.04
CA ASP A 153 -0.36 4.71 2.02
C ASP A 153 0.64 3.95 2.91
N TYR A 154 0.26 2.78 3.43
CA TYR A 154 1.11 1.97 4.31
C TYR A 154 2.28 1.33 3.56
N VAL A 155 2.08 0.94 2.30
CA VAL A 155 3.17 0.46 1.43
C VAL A 155 4.13 1.61 1.13
N LEU A 156 3.59 2.79 0.85
CA LEU A 156 4.35 3.99 0.54
C LEU A 156 5.24 4.40 1.71
N ILE A 157 4.68 4.50 2.92
CA ILE A 157 5.48 4.82 4.11
C ILE A 157 6.54 3.75 4.33
N SER A 158 6.16 2.46 4.31
CA SER A 158 7.09 1.35 4.55
C SER A 158 8.22 1.31 3.53
N SER A 159 7.94 1.52 2.24
CA SER A 159 8.97 1.54 1.20
C SER A 159 9.91 2.74 1.34
N GLN A 160 9.37 3.94 1.61
CA GLN A 160 10.17 5.15 1.79
C GLN A 160 11.09 5.07 3.02
N LEU A 161 10.66 4.39 4.08
CA LEU A 161 11.49 4.12 5.25
C LEU A 161 12.55 3.06 4.97
N PHE A 162 12.17 1.96 4.31
CA PHE A 162 13.08 0.88 3.94
C PHE A 162 14.23 1.37 3.04
N GLU A 163 13.91 2.13 1.99
CA GLU A 163 14.89 2.72 1.06
C GLU A 163 15.89 3.67 1.76
N ARG A 164 15.55 4.16 2.95
CA ARG A 164 16.36 5.12 3.72
C ARG A 164 16.92 4.49 4.99
N ASP A 165 16.96 3.17 5.08
CA ASP A 165 17.47 2.43 6.23
C ASP A 165 16.83 2.85 7.57
N VAL A 166 15.56 3.26 7.52
CA VAL A 166 14.76 3.56 8.71
C VAL A 166 13.91 2.34 9.04
N MET A 167 13.85 1.99 10.32
CA MET A 167 13.07 0.85 10.79
C MET A 167 11.59 0.99 10.38
N ILE A 168 11.04 -0.06 9.78
CA ILE A 168 9.64 -0.09 9.37
C ILE A 168 8.76 -0.25 10.63
N PRO A 169 7.68 0.54 10.78
CA PRO A 169 6.79 0.43 11.92
C PRO A 169 5.91 -0.81 11.86
N HIS A 170 5.41 -1.24 13.03
CA HIS A 170 4.30 -2.17 13.11
C HIS A 170 3.01 -1.47 12.69
N VAL A 171 2.36 -1.95 11.64
CA VAL A 171 1.21 -1.26 11.04
C VAL A 171 -0.11 -1.82 11.59
N VAL A 172 -0.90 -0.99 12.24
CA VAL A 172 -2.26 -1.35 12.67
C VAL A 172 -3.18 -1.40 11.45
N ALA A 173 -3.57 -2.61 11.06
CA ALA A 173 -4.35 -2.90 9.86
C ALA A 173 -5.72 -3.47 10.20
N GLY A 174 -6.74 -3.19 9.39
CA GLY A 174 -8.08 -3.77 9.60
C GLY A 174 -8.09 -5.29 9.39
N GLU A 175 -8.86 -6.02 10.19
CA GLU A 175 -9.02 -7.49 10.10
C GLU A 175 -9.46 -7.98 8.72
N ASN A 176 -10.11 -7.12 7.91
CA ASN A 176 -10.48 -7.41 6.52
C ASN A 176 -9.28 -7.85 5.66
N LEU A 177 -8.05 -7.50 6.05
CA LEU A 177 -6.80 -7.86 5.37
C LEU A 177 -6.16 -9.16 5.93
N SER A 178 -6.75 -9.77 6.96
CA SER A 178 -6.23 -10.96 7.66
C SER A 178 -6.81 -12.28 7.13
N PHE A 179 -6.91 -12.45 5.81
CA PHE A 179 -7.34 -13.72 5.20
C PHE A 179 -6.15 -14.61 4.82
N PHE A 180 -6.32 -15.93 4.76
CA PHE A 180 -5.24 -16.82 4.31
C PHE A 180 -5.07 -16.74 2.78
N PRO A 181 -3.86 -16.61 2.23
CA PRO A 181 -2.54 -16.69 2.90
C PRO A 181 -1.97 -15.34 3.39
N LEU A 182 -2.60 -14.22 3.05
CA LEU A 182 -2.08 -12.87 3.25
C LEU A 182 -1.90 -12.48 4.72
N GLY A 183 -2.83 -12.85 5.60
CA GLY A 183 -2.80 -12.53 7.03
C GLY A 183 -1.54 -13.02 7.76
N PRO A 184 -1.17 -14.32 7.65
CA PRO A 184 0.10 -14.83 8.18
C PRO A 184 1.35 -14.12 7.64
N LEU A 185 1.37 -13.78 6.34
CA LEU A 185 2.49 -13.05 5.72
C LEU A 185 2.59 -11.64 6.29
N LEU A 186 1.48 -10.90 6.32
CA LEU A 186 1.40 -9.54 6.85
C LEU A 186 1.82 -9.48 8.33
N ARG A 187 1.45 -10.48 9.13
CA ARG A 187 1.92 -10.58 10.53
C ARG A 187 3.44 -10.73 10.63
N ARG A 188 4.08 -11.46 9.71
CA ARG A 188 5.55 -11.62 9.70
C ARG A 188 6.29 -10.34 9.33
N VAL A 189 5.66 -9.47 8.54
CA VAL A 189 6.22 -8.16 8.15
C VAL A 189 5.74 -7.01 9.05
N GLY A 190 5.11 -7.30 10.19
CA GLY A 190 4.80 -6.31 11.23
C GLY A 190 3.35 -5.82 11.29
N ALA A 191 2.41 -6.41 10.55
CA ALA A 191 1.00 -6.00 10.62
C ALA A 191 0.31 -6.46 11.91
N VAL A 192 -0.44 -5.55 12.52
CA VAL A 192 -1.19 -5.73 13.76
C VAL A 192 -2.68 -5.56 13.45
N PHE A 193 -3.43 -6.67 13.48
CA PHE A 193 -4.83 -6.64 13.03
C PHE A 193 -5.81 -6.15 14.10
N ILE A 194 -6.66 -5.17 13.73
CA ILE A 194 -7.73 -4.60 14.55
C ILE A 194 -9.12 -4.95 13.99
N LYS A 195 -10.05 -5.34 14.86
CA LYS A 195 -11.46 -5.55 14.52
C LYS A 195 -12.18 -4.23 14.23
N ARG A 196 -13.14 -4.25 13.30
CA ARG A 196 -13.92 -3.05 12.93
C ARG A 196 -14.84 -2.53 14.04
N SER A 197 -15.27 -3.41 14.94
CA SER A 197 -16.08 -3.09 16.12
C SER A 197 -15.66 -4.00 17.26
N PHE A 198 -15.68 -3.45 18.47
CA PHE A 198 -15.43 -4.16 19.72
C PHE A 198 -16.72 -4.54 20.46
N SER A 199 -17.88 -4.24 19.85
CA SER A 199 -19.18 -4.49 20.46
C SER A 199 -19.39 -5.98 20.74
N GLY A 200 -19.61 -6.31 22.01
CA GLY A 200 -19.85 -7.69 22.47
C GLY A 200 -18.60 -8.52 22.77
N ASP A 201 -17.39 -7.99 22.53
CA ASP A 201 -16.12 -8.69 22.80
C ASP A 201 -15.30 -7.91 23.84
N ARG A 202 -15.32 -8.40 25.09
CA ARG A 202 -14.58 -7.76 26.20
C ARG A 202 -13.10 -8.16 26.24
N VAL A 203 -12.74 -9.27 25.62
CA VAL A 203 -11.39 -9.84 25.71
C VAL A 203 -10.49 -9.20 24.66
N PHE A 204 -10.98 -9.06 23.43
CA PHE A 204 -10.17 -8.52 22.34
C PHE A 204 -9.59 -7.13 22.63
N PRO A 205 -10.36 -6.12 23.10
CA PRO A 205 -9.80 -4.80 23.36
C PRO A 205 -8.74 -4.80 24.46
N ALA A 206 -8.90 -5.67 25.47
CA ALA A 206 -7.92 -5.81 26.55
C ALA A 206 -6.61 -6.43 26.06
N VAL A 207 -6.71 -7.52 25.27
CA VAL A 207 -5.53 -8.17 24.68
C VAL A 207 -4.84 -7.25 23.67
N PHE A 208 -5.60 -6.59 22.81
CA PHE A 208 -5.08 -5.66 21.81
C PHE A 208 -4.39 -4.46 22.47
N SER A 209 -5.00 -3.87 23.51
CA SER A 209 -4.39 -2.80 24.31
C SER A 209 -3.09 -3.26 24.98
N ALA A 210 -3.10 -4.44 25.61
CA ALA A 210 -1.89 -5.00 26.22
C ALA A 210 -0.77 -5.24 25.19
N TYR A 211 -1.13 -5.67 23.98
CA TYR A 211 -0.18 -5.86 22.89
C TYR A 211 0.45 -4.54 22.41
N LEU A 212 -0.37 -3.51 22.14
CA LEU A 212 0.13 -2.17 21.77
C LEU A 212 1.03 -1.59 22.86
N ARG A 213 0.63 -1.76 24.11
CA ARG A 213 1.40 -1.34 25.28
C ARG A 213 2.76 -2.02 25.36
N GLN A 214 2.83 -3.31 25.02
CA GLN A 214 4.09 -4.04 24.96
C GLN A 214 4.99 -3.51 23.83
N LEU A 215 4.44 -3.26 22.64
CA LEU A 215 5.21 -2.66 21.54
C LEU A 215 5.80 -1.29 21.92
N ILE A 216 5.00 -0.44 22.56
CA ILE A 216 5.46 0.88 23.05
C ILE A 216 6.53 0.72 24.13
N ARG A 217 6.37 -0.23 25.07
CA ARG A 217 7.36 -0.50 26.12
C ARG A 217 8.70 -0.99 25.55
N ASP A 218 8.65 -1.78 24.49
CA ASP A 218 9.81 -2.33 23.82
C ASP A 218 10.39 -1.36 22.77
N GLU A 219 9.81 -0.16 22.65
CA GLU A 219 10.23 0.91 21.72
C GLU A 219 10.14 0.51 20.24
N PHE A 220 9.30 -0.46 19.91
CA PHE A 220 8.98 -0.76 18.52
C PHE A 220 8.13 0.37 17.93
N PRO A 221 8.52 0.94 16.77
CA PRO A 221 7.71 1.94 16.12
C PRO A 221 6.35 1.37 15.73
N LEU A 222 5.30 2.16 15.89
CA LEU A 222 3.92 1.80 15.57
C LEU A 222 3.38 2.77 14.52
N GLU A 223 2.53 2.30 13.62
CA GLU A 223 1.81 3.11 12.66
C GLU A 223 0.31 2.81 12.77
N PHE A 224 -0.52 3.85 12.87
CA PHE A 224 -1.96 3.68 12.70
C PHE A 224 -2.60 4.89 12.02
N PHE A 225 -3.55 4.61 11.13
CA PHE A 225 -4.31 5.66 10.45
C PHE A 225 -5.38 6.22 11.38
N ILE A 226 -5.23 7.51 11.76
CA ILE A 226 -6.08 8.14 12.77
C ILE A 226 -7.56 8.18 12.38
N GLU A 227 -7.86 8.17 11.09
CA GLU A 227 -9.22 8.23 10.54
C GLU A 227 -9.95 6.86 10.58
N GLY A 228 -9.19 5.77 10.70
CA GLY A 228 -9.69 4.39 10.65
C GLY A 228 -10.51 4.07 9.39
N GLY A 229 -10.26 4.79 8.30
CA GLY A 229 -10.87 4.69 6.97
C GLY A 229 -10.30 5.74 6.03
N ARG A 230 -10.43 5.53 4.72
CA ARG A 230 -9.88 6.44 3.68
C ARG A 230 -10.71 7.70 3.53
N SER A 231 -10.04 8.85 3.47
CA SER A 231 -10.59 10.15 3.12
C SER A 231 -10.81 10.29 1.61
N ARG A 232 -12.06 10.09 1.18
CA ARG A 232 -12.46 9.99 -0.24
C ARG A 232 -12.72 11.33 -0.94
N THR A 233 -12.81 12.43 -0.18
CA THR A 233 -13.24 13.75 -0.68
C THR A 233 -12.13 14.80 -0.66
N GLY A 234 -10.89 14.40 -0.40
CA GLY A 234 -9.76 15.33 -0.18
C GLY A 234 -9.77 16.04 1.19
N LYS A 235 -10.88 15.97 1.94
CA LYS A 235 -10.96 16.41 3.35
C LYS A 235 -10.63 15.25 4.28
N LEU A 236 -10.03 15.54 5.44
CA LEU A 236 -9.76 14.56 6.48
C LEU A 236 -11.07 14.10 7.13
N LEU A 237 -11.18 12.80 7.44
CA LEU A 237 -12.28 12.29 8.26
C LEU A 237 -12.04 12.62 9.74
N PRO A 238 -13.10 12.66 10.57
CA PRO A 238 -12.96 12.74 12.01
C PRO A 238 -12.08 11.60 12.55
N PRO A 239 -11.19 11.87 13.51
CA PRO A 239 -10.31 10.86 14.06
C PRO A 239 -11.10 9.82 14.86
N LYS A 240 -10.74 8.54 14.70
CA LYS A 240 -11.20 7.46 15.57
C LYS A 240 -10.24 7.32 16.74
N LEU A 241 -10.71 7.70 17.91
CA LEU A 241 -9.88 7.82 19.11
C LEU A 241 -9.51 6.48 19.76
N GLY A 242 -10.06 5.33 19.32
CA GLY A 242 -9.87 4.05 20.01
C GLY A 242 -8.43 3.56 20.11
N VAL A 243 -7.67 3.58 19.01
CA VAL A 243 -6.24 3.20 19.05
C VAL A 243 -5.42 4.29 19.73
N LEU A 244 -5.75 5.57 19.46
CA LEU A 244 -5.07 6.71 20.08
C LEU A 244 -5.20 6.68 21.60
N SER A 245 -6.38 6.36 22.15
CA SER A 245 -6.58 6.27 23.60
C SER A 245 -5.78 5.13 24.22
N MET A 246 -5.66 3.98 23.55
CA MET A 246 -4.79 2.89 24.00
C MET A 246 -3.32 3.28 24.00
N VAL A 247 -2.87 4.06 23.01
CA VAL A 247 -1.52 4.63 22.97
C VAL A 247 -1.31 5.64 24.11
N MET A 248 -2.29 6.50 24.39
CA MET A 248 -2.23 7.46 25.51
C MET A 248 -2.25 6.76 26.88
N ASP A 249 -3.04 5.70 27.05
CA ASP A 249 -3.01 4.84 28.24
C ASP A 249 -1.62 4.19 28.42
N ALA A 250 -1.01 3.71 27.32
CA ALA A 250 0.35 3.18 27.35
C ALA A 250 1.39 4.25 27.72
N ALA A 251 1.24 5.47 27.20
CA ALA A 251 2.12 6.60 27.50
C ALA A 251 1.99 7.10 28.94
N ALA A 252 0.78 7.16 29.49
CA ALA A 252 0.53 7.62 30.86
C ALA A 252 1.19 6.71 31.91
N GLU A 253 1.38 5.45 31.57
CA GLU A 253 2.04 4.47 32.43
C GLU A 253 3.48 4.15 31.97
N ALA A 254 3.99 4.84 30.95
CA ALA A 254 5.37 4.71 30.52
C ALA A 254 6.31 5.29 31.58
N ARG A 255 7.56 4.82 31.61
CA ARG A 255 8.57 5.35 32.54
C ARG A 255 8.97 6.75 32.11
N ALA A 256 9.29 7.62 33.07
CA ALA A 256 9.61 9.02 32.83
C ALA A 256 10.86 9.25 31.96
N ASP A 257 11.75 8.26 31.85
CA ASP A 257 12.95 8.29 31.02
C ASP A 257 12.70 7.89 29.56
N ARG A 258 11.53 7.32 29.24
CA ARG A 258 11.17 6.85 27.91
C ARG A 258 10.05 7.70 27.32
N ARG A 259 10.37 8.45 26.28
CA ARG A 259 9.40 9.35 25.62
C ARG A 259 8.52 8.55 24.68
N VAL A 260 7.21 8.77 24.77
CA VAL A 260 6.24 8.32 23.75
C VAL A 260 5.92 9.52 22.87
N THR A 261 6.29 9.42 21.59
CA THR A 261 6.16 10.49 20.61
C THR A 261 5.10 10.13 19.58
N LEU A 262 4.08 10.96 19.45
CA LEU A 262 3.12 10.91 18.34
C LEU A 262 3.69 11.76 17.19
N LEU A 263 3.86 11.17 16.02
CA LEU A 263 4.45 11.82 14.86
C LEU A 263 3.42 11.90 13.72
N PRO A 264 2.76 13.05 13.51
CA PRO A 264 1.77 13.21 12.46
C PRO A 264 2.40 13.06 11.07
N VAL A 265 1.77 12.32 10.17
CA VAL A 265 2.21 12.20 8.78
C VAL A 265 1.08 12.63 7.84
N ALA A 266 1.35 13.62 6.99
CA ALA A 266 0.42 14.05 5.96
C ALA A 266 0.87 13.47 4.62
N ILE A 267 -0.06 12.80 3.94
CA ILE A 267 0.09 12.29 2.58
C ILE A 267 -0.90 13.02 1.69
N SER A 268 -0.43 13.53 0.56
CA SER A 268 -1.25 14.19 -0.46
C SER A 268 -0.88 13.70 -1.84
N TYR A 269 -1.88 13.50 -2.69
CA TYR A 269 -1.72 13.02 -4.05
C TYR A 269 -2.10 14.14 -5.01
N GLU A 270 -1.32 14.35 -6.09
CA GLU A 270 -1.71 15.25 -7.18
C GLU A 270 -2.93 14.73 -7.94
N GLN A 271 -2.99 13.42 -8.19
CA GLN A 271 -4.20 12.74 -8.66
C GLN A 271 -4.41 11.45 -7.88
N ILE A 272 -5.60 11.27 -7.34
CA ILE A 272 -6.00 10.02 -6.70
C ILE A 272 -6.54 9.11 -7.80
N ALA A 273 -5.97 7.91 -7.97
CA ALA A 273 -6.33 7.00 -9.05
C ALA A 273 -7.84 6.62 -9.08
N GLU A 274 -8.52 6.77 -7.95
CA GLU A 274 -9.91 6.40 -7.72
C GLU A 274 -10.94 7.54 -8.02
N GLU A 275 -10.50 8.73 -8.48
CA GLU A 275 -11.34 9.94 -8.72
C GLU A 275 -12.65 9.71 -9.50
N GLY A 276 -12.61 8.85 -10.53
CA GLY A 276 -13.74 8.62 -11.44
C GLY A 276 -14.91 7.81 -10.83
N ALA A 277 -14.67 7.10 -9.73
CA ALA A 277 -15.73 6.47 -8.93
C ALA A 277 -16.37 7.48 -7.96
N TYR A 278 -15.59 8.47 -7.51
CA TYR A 278 -15.97 9.40 -6.45
C TYR A 278 -16.86 10.57 -6.89
N ALA A 279 -16.66 11.10 -8.10
CA ALA A 279 -17.54 12.13 -8.65
C ALA A 279 -19.01 11.64 -8.74
N ARG A 280 -19.23 10.33 -8.92
CA ARG A 280 -20.55 9.69 -8.95
C ARG A 280 -21.18 9.48 -7.57
N GLU A 281 -20.38 9.39 -6.50
CA GLU A 281 -20.87 9.25 -5.12
C GLU A 281 -21.25 10.62 -4.52
N LEU A 282 -20.52 11.69 -4.90
CA LEU A 282 -20.78 13.07 -4.45
C LEU A 282 -22.07 13.68 -5.04
N ASP A 283 -22.54 13.22 -6.20
CA ASP A 283 -23.81 13.63 -6.84
C ASP A 283 -25.07 12.98 -6.20
N GLY A 284 -24.95 12.45 -4.96
CA GLY A 284 -26.06 11.86 -4.22
C GLY A 284 -26.27 10.36 -4.47
N GLY A 285 -25.32 9.69 -5.12
CA GLY A 285 -25.31 8.23 -5.24
C GLY A 285 -25.14 7.57 -3.86
N ARG A 286 -26.01 6.61 -3.51
CA ARG A 286 -25.82 5.82 -2.28
C ARG A 286 -24.49 5.08 -2.35
N LYS A 287 -23.77 5.03 -1.21
CA LYS A 287 -22.62 4.17 -0.98
C LYS A 287 -23.03 2.70 -1.16
N GLN A 288 -22.92 2.20 -2.38
CA GLN A 288 -23.04 0.77 -2.65
C GLN A 288 -21.74 0.11 -2.18
N ALA A 289 -21.85 -1.04 -1.52
CA ALA A 289 -20.72 -1.96 -1.43
C ALA A 289 -20.24 -2.20 -2.86
N GLU A 290 -18.96 -1.98 -3.14
CA GLU A 290 -18.40 -1.98 -4.49
C GLU A 290 -18.80 -3.27 -5.21
N ASP A 291 -19.74 -3.15 -6.16
CA ASP A 291 -20.07 -4.22 -7.09
C ASP A 291 -19.10 -4.07 -8.26
N LEU A 292 -18.28 -5.11 -8.48
CA LEU A 292 -17.17 -5.14 -9.43
C LEU A 292 -17.56 -4.70 -10.86
N GLY A 293 -18.85 -4.72 -11.21
CA GLY A 293 -19.37 -4.39 -12.53
C GLY A 293 -19.28 -2.91 -12.96
N GLN A 294 -19.14 -1.94 -12.05
CA GLN A 294 -19.09 -0.51 -12.42
C GLN A 294 -17.70 -0.01 -12.88
N VAL A 295 -16.65 -0.83 -12.72
CA VAL A 295 -15.25 -0.49 -13.07
C VAL A 295 -14.97 -0.72 -14.57
N VAL A 296 -15.81 -1.51 -15.26
CA VAL A 296 -15.64 -1.88 -16.69
C VAL A 296 -15.72 -0.68 -17.66
N LYS A 297 -16.25 0.49 -17.23
CA LYS A 297 -16.26 1.72 -18.06
C LYS A 297 -15.03 2.62 -17.91
N ALA A 298 -14.01 2.21 -17.16
CA ALA A 298 -12.84 3.04 -16.83
C ALA A 298 -11.61 2.84 -17.75
N GLY A 299 -11.80 2.45 -19.03
CA GLY A 299 -10.70 2.34 -20.01
C GLY A 299 -9.94 3.63 -20.33
N LYS A 300 -10.39 4.79 -19.80
CA LYS A 300 -9.67 6.09 -19.88
C LYS A 300 -8.84 6.42 -18.64
N VAL A 301 -8.89 5.61 -17.58
CA VAL A 301 -8.20 5.89 -16.30
C VAL A 301 -6.73 5.45 -16.35
N VAL A 302 -6.44 4.34 -17.03
CA VAL A 302 -5.09 3.73 -17.15
C VAL A 302 -4.09 4.57 -17.97
N THR A 303 -4.54 5.59 -18.71
CA THR A 303 -3.67 6.48 -19.51
C THR A 303 -3.32 7.81 -18.82
N LYS A 304 -3.74 8.04 -17.58
CA LYS A 304 -3.42 9.27 -16.84
C LYS A 304 -2.11 9.13 -16.05
N ARG A 305 -1.25 10.13 -16.15
CA ARG A 305 -0.13 10.33 -15.22
C ARG A 305 -0.71 10.66 -13.85
N TYR A 306 -0.59 9.75 -12.87
CA TYR A 306 -1.15 9.92 -11.52
C TYR A 306 -0.44 10.96 -10.63
N GLY A 307 0.43 11.79 -11.22
CA GLY A 307 1.10 12.89 -10.54
C GLY A 307 2.06 12.45 -9.42
N ARG A 308 2.49 13.40 -8.60
CA ARG A 308 3.38 13.18 -7.44
C ARG A 308 2.60 12.92 -6.16
N VAL A 309 3.23 12.20 -5.25
CA VAL A 309 2.79 12.07 -3.86
C VAL A 309 3.65 12.95 -2.99
N PHE A 310 3.04 13.79 -2.16
CA PHE A 310 3.75 14.60 -1.19
C PHE A 310 3.58 13.98 0.19
N MET A 311 4.69 13.60 0.82
CA MET A 311 4.72 13.17 2.21
C MET A 311 5.38 14.24 3.06
N ARG A 312 4.72 14.62 4.16
CA ARG A 312 5.21 15.60 5.13
C ARG A 312 5.06 15.06 6.53
N VAL A 313 6.13 15.15 7.30
CA VAL A 313 6.15 14.71 8.70
C VAL A 313 5.99 15.96 9.57
N GLY A 314 4.95 15.99 10.40
CA GLY A 314 4.66 17.08 11.32
C GLY A 314 5.66 17.15 12.47
N GLN A 315 5.55 18.19 13.30
CA GLN A 315 6.36 18.29 14.51
C GLN A 315 6.02 17.15 15.49
N PRO A 316 7.01 16.60 16.22
CA PRO A 316 6.76 15.55 17.20
C PRO A 316 5.88 16.10 18.32
N ILE A 317 4.86 15.34 18.70
CA ILE A 317 3.96 15.63 19.82
C ILE A 317 4.30 14.65 20.94
N LEU A 318 4.86 15.17 22.03
CA LEU A 318 5.23 14.36 23.19
C LEU A 318 3.98 14.04 24.00
N ALA A 319 3.63 12.75 24.08
CA ALA A 319 2.44 12.33 24.82
C ALA A 319 2.51 12.74 26.30
N GLY A 320 3.70 12.72 26.90
CA GLY A 320 3.91 13.19 28.28
C GLY A 320 3.58 14.67 28.49
N GLU A 321 3.90 15.54 27.53
CA GLU A 321 3.56 16.98 27.62
C GLU A 321 2.05 17.19 27.48
N VAL A 322 1.42 16.45 26.56
CA VAL A 322 -0.04 16.48 26.39
C VAL A 322 -0.72 16.02 27.69
N LEU A 323 -0.27 14.92 28.28
CA LEU A 323 -0.81 14.38 29.52
C LEU A 323 -0.60 15.33 30.71
N GLY A 324 0.57 15.97 30.79
CA GLY A 324 0.89 16.95 31.84
C GLY A 324 0.10 18.26 31.74
N GLY A 325 -0.36 18.61 30.53
CA GLY A 325 -1.18 19.80 30.29
C GLY A 325 -2.67 19.61 30.56
N LEU A 326 -3.13 18.41 30.94
CA LEU A 326 -4.54 18.14 31.20
C LEU A 326 -4.99 18.75 32.53
N PRO A 327 -6.26 19.22 32.62
CA PRO A 327 -6.79 19.82 33.85
C PRO A 327 -6.94 18.83 35.01
N ARG A 328 -6.95 17.52 34.72
CA ARG A 328 -7.04 16.41 35.67
C ARG A 328 -6.21 15.23 35.18
N PRO A 329 -5.78 14.31 36.08
CA PRO A 329 -5.06 13.11 35.68
C PRO A 329 -5.80 12.33 34.59
N TRP A 330 -5.07 11.85 33.58
CA TRP A 330 -5.64 11.13 32.45
C TRP A 330 -6.55 9.95 32.85
N ALA A 331 -6.17 9.22 33.90
CA ALA A 331 -6.95 8.10 34.43
C ALA A 331 -8.33 8.49 34.99
N GLU A 332 -8.53 9.78 35.33
CA GLU A 332 -9.76 10.31 35.92
C GLU A 332 -10.68 10.99 34.90
N LEU A 333 -10.23 11.14 33.65
CA LEU A 333 -11.05 11.69 32.57
C LEU A 333 -12.02 10.60 32.06
N GLY A 334 -13.30 10.96 31.95
CA GLY A 334 -14.32 10.09 31.37
C GLY A 334 -13.97 9.71 29.93
N ARG A 335 -14.15 8.43 29.58
CA ARG A 335 -13.80 7.85 28.27
C ARG A 335 -14.97 7.92 27.28
N GLU A 336 -15.77 8.99 27.34
CA GLU A 336 -16.97 9.17 26.50
C GLU A 336 -16.65 9.64 25.08
#